data_AF-A0A836ZQ96-F1
#
_entry.id   AF-A0A836ZQ96-F1
#
_cell.length_a   1.000
_cell.length_b   1.000
_cell.length_c   1.000
_cell.angle_alpha   90.00
_cell.angle_beta   90.00
_cell.angle_gamma   90.00
#
_symmetry.space_group_name_H-M   'P 1'
#
loop_
_entity.id
_entity.type
_entity.pdbx_description
1 polymer ?
#
loop_
_entity_poly.entity_id
_entity_poly.type
_entity_poly.pdbx_seq_one_letter_code
_entity_poly.pdbx_strand_id
1 'polypeptide(L)'
;ARRALGDRLAIDFVTPDYYARQPKPCMGGWGQRFVNISPRGDVLPCHAAETIEGMHFDNLRERSLADIWNNGEAFVRFRGTAWMPEVCQG
;
A
#
# COMPACT_ATOMS: atom_id res chain seq x y z
N ALA A 1 -17.87 -12.64 -19.12
CA ALA A 1 -17.08 -13.00 -17.92
C ALA A 1 -17.98 -13.39 -16.74
N ARG A 2 -18.68 -12.46 -16.05
CA ARG A 2 -19.52 -12.79 -14.87
C ARG A 2 -20.51 -13.95 -15.12
N ARG A 3 -21.31 -13.91 -16.19
CA ARG A 3 -22.23 -15.02 -16.55
C ARG A 3 -21.51 -16.36 -16.79
N ALA A 4 -20.29 -16.34 -17.32
CA ALA A 4 -19.56 -17.56 -17.65
C ALA A 4 -18.82 -18.17 -16.43
N LEU A 5 -18.47 -17.34 -15.44
CA LEU A 5 -17.69 -17.77 -14.26
C LEU A 5 -18.57 -18.00 -13.02
N GLY A 6 -19.77 -17.39 -12.97
CA GLY A 6 -20.72 -17.57 -11.87
C GLY A 6 -20.07 -17.32 -10.50
N ASP A 7 -20.40 -18.17 -9.54
CA ASP A 7 -19.95 -18.04 -8.15
C ASP A 7 -18.51 -18.54 -7.91
N ARG A 8 -17.83 -19.03 -8.95
CA ARG A 8 -16.43 -19.51 -8.84
C ARG A 8 -15.43 -18.37 -8.70
N LEU A 9 -15.79 -17.16 -9.11
CA LEU A 9 -14.94 -15.99 -9.05
C LEU A 9 -15.78 -14.74 -8.76
N ALA A 10 -15.52 -14.10 -7.63
CA ALA A 10 -15.99 -12.74 -7.38
C ALA A 10 -15.25 -11.80 -8.33
N ILE A 11 -15.99 -11.16 -9.23
CA ILE A 11 -15.47 -10.11 -10.09
C ILE A 11 -16.06 -8.81 -9.59
N ASP A 12 -15.21 -7.88 -9.18
CA ASP A 12 -15.58 -6.52 -8.81
C ASP A 12 -15.02 -5.54 -9.82
N PHE A 13 -15.83 -4.55 -10.20
CA PHE A 13 -15.40 -3.45 -11.06
C PHE A 13 -15.54 -2.16 -10.27
N VAL A 14 -14.41 -1.56 -9.92
CA VAL A 14 -14.35 -0.33 -9.13
C VAL A 14 -14.21 0.83 -10.10
N THR A 15 -15.24 1.68 -10.17
CA THR A 15 -15.24 2.88 -11.01
C THR A 15 -14.56 4.06 -10.32
N PRO A 16 -13.97 5.00 -11.08
CA PRO A 16 -13.58 6.29 -10.54
C PRO A 16 -14.77 7.04 -9.95
N ASP A 17 -14.54 7.78 -8.88
CA ASP A 17 -15.52 8.71 -8.32
C ASP A 17 -15.28 10.11 -8.91
N TYR A 18 -16.17 10.54 -9.81
CA TYR A 18 -16.04 11.82 -10.53
C TYR A 18 -16.55 13.03 -9.74
N TYR A 19 -17.21 12.83 -8.60
CA TYR A 19 -17.86 13.91 -7.84
C TYR A 19 -17.24 14.15 -6.45
N ALA A 20 -16.41 13.22 -5.98
CA ALA A 20 -15.66 13.40 -4.74
C ALA A 20 -14.77 14.65 -4.80
N ARG A 21 -14.80 15.46 -3.74
CA ARG A 21 -13.94 16.65 -3.59
C ARG A 21 -12.54 16.32 -3.05
N GLN A 22 -12.37 15.15 -2.46
CA GLN A 22 -11.13 14.69 -1.83
C GLN A 22 -10.88 13.21 -2.15
N PRO A 23 -9.61 12.79 -2.27
CA PRO A 23 -9.28 11.40 -2.51
C PRO A 23 -9.55 10.54 -1.27
N LYS A 24 -9.84 9.26 -1.50
CA LYS A 24 -9.87 8.26 -0.43
C LYS A 24 -8.43 7.83 -0.10
N PRO A 25 -8.10 7.55 1.16
CA PRO A 25 -6.78 7.02 1.50
C PRO A 25 -6.58 5.64 0.86
N CYS A 26 -5.56 5.51 0.02
CA CYS A 26 -5.21 4.25 -0.65
C CYS A 26 -4.93 3.17 0.39
N MET A 27 -5.65 2.04 0.31
CA MET A 27 -5.58 0.95 1.29
C MET A 27 -5.74 1.41 2.76
N GLY A 28 -6.43 2.53 3.01
CA GLY A 28 -6.59 3.08 4.35
C GLY A 28 -5.38 3.83 4.91
N GLY A 29 -4.35 4.09 4.09
CA GLY A 29 -3.16 4.86 4.44
C GLY A 29 -1.86 4.07 4.29
N TRP A 30 -0.82 4.74 3.79
CA TRP A 30 0.50 4.13 3.58
C TRP A 30 1.07 3.54 4.87
N GLY A 31 1.37 2.24 4.84
CA GLY A 31 1.91 1.53 6.00
C GLY A 31 1.04 1.63 7.26
N GLN A 32 -0.29 1.82 7.13
CA GLN A 32 -1.18 1.93 8.30
C GLN A 32 -1.94 0.64 8.62
N ARG A 33 -2.31 -0.15 7.59
CA ARG A 33 -3.15 -1.34 7.76
C ARG A 33 -2.68 -2.59 7.02
N PHE A 34 -2.02 -2.42 5.89
CA PHE A 34 -1.69 -3.53 4.99
C PHE A 34 -0.19 -3.73 4.88
N VAL A 35 0.17 -5.00 4.73
CA VAL A 35 1.50 -5.46 4.34
C VAL A 35 1.34 -6.39 3.15
N ASN A 36 2.20 -6.24 2.15
CA ASN A 36 2.39 -7.23 1.10
C ASN A 36 3.79 -7.84 1.24
N ILE A 37 3.92 -9.14 1.00
CA ILE A 37 5.20 -9.86 1.02
C ILE A 37 5.38 -10.47 -0.36
N SER A 38 6.42 -10.04 -1.08
CA SER A 38 6.71 -10.57 -2.40
C SER A 38 7.22 -12.02 -2.30
N PRO A 39 7.19 -12.81 -3.39
CA PRO A 39 7.82 -14.14 -3.40
C PRO A 39 9.31 -14.12 -3.06
N ARG A 40 10.00 -12.98 -3.28
CA ARG A 40 11.39 -12.79 -2.90
C ARG A 40 11.56 -12.55 -1.40
N GLY A 41 10.49 -12.34 -0.64
CA GLY A 41 10.49 -12.07 0.80
C GLY A 41 10.53 -10.59 1.16
N ASP A 42 10.53 -9.70 0.16
CA ASP A 42 10.53 -8.25 0.39
C ASP A 42 9.18 -7.82 0.96
N VAL A 43 9.23 -6.97 1.98
CA VAL A 43 8.05 -6.50 2.70
C VAL A 43 7.69 -5.11 2.19
N LEU A 44 6.48 -4.98 1.68
CA LEU A 44 6.00 -3.81 0.94
C LEU A 44 4.78 -3.18 1.62
N PRO A 45 4.68 -1.84 1.67
CA PRO A 45 3.51 -1.14 2.22
C PRO A 45 2.28 -1.16 1.30
N CYS A 46 2.47 -1.42 0.00
CA CYS A 46 1.41 -1.68 -0.97
C CYS A 46 1.95 -2.49 -2.16
N HIS A 47 1.08 -3.06 -3.00
CA HIS A 47 1.51 -3.88 -4.13
C HIS A 47 2.33 -3.11 -5.18
N ALA A 48 2.05 -1.82 -5.37
CA ALA A 48 2.75 -1.01 -6.37
C ALA A 48 3.94 -0.24 -5.77
N ALA A 49 4.35 -0.48 -4.52
CA ALA A 49 5.36 0.34 -3.86
C ALA A 49 6.71 0.35 -4.59
N GLU A 50 7.08 -0.75 -5.24
CA GLU A 50 8.31 -0.89 -6.02
C GLU A 50 8.38 0.02 -7.25
N THR A 51 7.29 0.70 -7.64
CA THR A 51 7.33 1.72 -8.71
C THR A 51 7.95 3.04 -8.26
N ILE A 52 8.17 3.24 -6.94
CA ILE A 52 8.77 4.46 -6.40
C ILE A 52 10.28 4.32 -6.43
N GLU A 53 10.94 5.16 -7.24
CA GLU A 53 12.40 5.15 -7.37
C GLU A 53 13.10 5.55 -6.07
N GLY A 54 14.28 4.94 -5.84
CA GLY A 54 15.10 5.25 -4.67
C GLY A 54 14.47 4.83 -3.33
N MET A 55 13.61 3.81 -3.33
CA MET A 55 13.05 3.21 -2.13
C MET A 55 13.75 1.89 -1.81
N HIS A 56 14.14 1.69 -0.55
CA HIS A 56 14.66 0.43 -0.06
C HIS A 56 13.55 -0.40 0.60
N PHE A 57 13.49 -1.69 0.29
CA PHE A 57 12.55 -2.65 0.86
C PHE A 57 13.30 -3.73 1.64
N ASP A 58 12.98 -3.85 2.93
CA ASP A 58 13.55 -4.87 3.80
C ASP A 58 13.02 -6.27 3.48
N ASN A 59 13.83 -7.29 3.73
CA ASN A 59 13.47 -8.69 3.52
C ASN A 59 13.17 -9.42 4.84
N LEU A 60 12.09 -10.21 4.85
CA LEU A 60 11.65 -10.96 6.03
C LEU A 60 12.65 -12.05 6.49
N ARG A 61 13.60 -12.45 5.63
CA ARG A 61 14.66 -13.38 5.99
C ARG A 61 15.77 -12.73 6.83
N GLU A 62 15.84 -11.41 6.82
CA GLU A 62 16.94 -10.65 7.44
C GLU A 62 16.47 -9.89 8.69
N ARG A 63 15.22 -9.39 8.67
CA ARG A 63 14.63 -8.62 9.77
C ARG A 63 13.24 -9.12 10.11
N SER A 64 12.86 -9.02 11.39
CA SER A 64 11.53 -9.40 11.84
C SER A 64 10.45 -8.50 11.22
N LEU A 65 9.29 -9.07 10.91
CA LEU A 65 8.18 -8.30 10.33
C LEU A 65 7.75 -7.11 11.20
N ALA A 66 7.76 -7.28 12.52
CA ALA A 66 7.41 -6.22 13.45
C ALA A 66 8.40 -5.06 13.41
N ASP A 67 9.70 -5.35 13.29
CA ASP A 67 10.72 -4.31 13.15
C ASP A 67 10.61 -3.60 11.80
N ILE A 68 10.45 -4.33 10.70
CA ILE A 68 10.25 -3.74 9.37
C ILE A 68 8.99 -2.87 9.33
N TRP A 69 7.88 -3.33 9.92
CA TRP A 69 6.65 -2.55 9.99
C TRP A 69 6.83 -1.24 10.73
N ASN A 70 7.49 -1.25 11.90
CA ASN A 70 7.60 -0.06 12.74
C ASN A 70 8.70 0.90 12.24
N ASN A 71 9.81 0.35 11.73
CA ASN A 71 11.06 1.10 11.52
C ASN A 71 11.63 0.99 10.09
N GLY A 72 11.07 0.15 9.21
CA GLY A 72 11.58 -0.03 7.85
C GLY A 72 11.39 1.24 7.00
N GLU A 73 12.39 1.57 6.18
CA GLU A 73 12.42 2.84 5.42
C GLU A 73 11.16 3.00 4.56
N ALA A 74 10.82 1.98 3.76
CA ALA A 74 9.63 1.98 2.92
C ALA A 74 8.34 2.20 3.71
N PHE A 75 8.24 1.70 4.95
CA PHE A 75 7.03 1.83 5.76
C PHE A 75 6.90 3.20 6.39
N VAL A 76 7.98 3.80 6.88
CA VAL A 76 7.93 5.07 7.61
C VAL A 76 7.93 6.29 6.68
N ARG A 77 8.51 6.18 5.47
CA ARG A 77 8.73 7.32 4.56
C ARG A 77 7.49 8.14 4.24
N PHE A 78 6.35 7.47 4.05
CA PHE A 78 5.07 8.13 3.75
C PHE A 78 3.99 7.84 4.80
N ARG A 79 4.37 7.35 6.00
CA ARG A 79 3.42 7.12 7.09
C ARG A 79 3.07 8.45 7.76
N GLY A 80 1.78 8.66 8.02
CA GLY A 80 1.27 9.93 8.52
C GLY A 80 1.28 11.02 7.44
N THR A 81 1.21 12.28 7.88
CA THR A 81 1.10 13.45 6.97
C THR A 81 2.29 14.39 7.05
N ALA A 82 3.22 14.20 7.99
CA ALA A 82 4.34 15.13 8.23
C ALA A 82 5.30 15.31 7.04
N TRP A 83 5.39 14.32 6.15
CA TRP A 83 6.20 14.36 4.93
C TRP A 83 5.54 15.15 3.80
N MET A 84 4.24 15.40 3.90
CA MET A 84 3.46 16.01 2.82
C MET A 84 3.70 17.53 2.76
N PRO A 85 3.43 18.17 1.60
CA PRO A 85 3.35 19.63 1.53
C PRO A 85 2.32 20.20 2.50
N GLU A 86 2.48 21.45 2.92
CA GLU A 86 1.64 22.13 3.93
C GLU A 86 0.13 21.95 3.69
N VAL A 87 -0.32 22.07 2.44
CA VAL A 87 -1.73 21.91 2.04
C VAL A 87 -2.33 20.53 2.34
N CYS A 88 -1.50 19.54 2.64
CA CYS A 88 -1.86 18.14 2.90
C CYS A 88 -1.57 17.68 4.34
N GLN A 89 -1.01 18.54 5.21
CA GLN A 89 -0.59 18.13 6.56
C GLN A 89 -1.72 18.05 7.60
N GLY A 90 -2.93 18.47 7.24
CA GLY A 90 -4.13 18.50 8.11
C GLY A 90 -4.75 17.15 8.43
#